data_AF-A0A959H6Q8-F1
#
_entry.id   AF-A0A959H6Q8-F1
#
_cell.length_a   1.000
_cell.length_b   1.000
_cell.length_c   1.000
_cell.angle_alpha   90.00
_cell.angle_beta   90.00
_cell.angle_gamma   90.00
#
_symmetry.space_group_name_H-M   'P 1'
#
loop_
_entity.id
_entity.type
_entity.pdbx_description
1 polymer ?
#
loop_
_entity_poly.entity_id
_entity_poly.type
_entity_poly.pdbx_seq_one_letter_code
_entity_poly.pdbx_strand_id
1 'polypeptide(L)'
;MIQDEYILSKFNALLPEDKVQVLLKALDLMAEGKFKNKVDCISLAMGIPLFPQIKSIINIEGYKMTVRFDNQEERIIDFLEILEDKKPFHELLLGDYKKFKEVEIIDGTLAWLNIGSWSKDINGNEVFDYYDIDPGLLYENSAPSAGAAVGGGEV
;
A
#
# COMPACT_ATOMS: atom_id res chain seq x y z
N MET A 1 0.34 -2.17 -14.89
CA MET A 1 -0.96 -2.83 -15.14
C MET A 1 -1.94 -2.61 -13.99
N ILE A 2 -1.62 -2.94 -12.74
CA ILE A 2 -2.47 -2.62 -11.57
C ILE A 2 -2.28 -1.17 -11.08
N GLN A 3 -1.02 -0.75 -10.96
CA GLN A 3 -0.63 0.61 -10.59
C GLN A 3 -1.31 1.67 -11.49
N ASP A 4 -1.34 1.41 -12.81
CA ASP A 4 -1.94 2.33 -13.78
C ASP A 4 -3.45 2.48 -13.60
N GLU A 5 -4.15 1.37 -13.35
CA GLU A 5 -5.60 1.38 -13.15
C GLU A 5 -6.00 2.16 -11.89
N TYR A 6 -5.26 1.97 -10.79
CA TYR A 6 -5.45 2.75 -9.57
C TYR A 6 -5.28 4.25 -9.83
N ILE A 7 -4.16 4.66 -10.42
CA ILE A 7 -3.86 6.07 -10.66
C ILE A 7 -4.89 6.69 -11.62
N LEU A 8 -5.27 5.97 -12.68
CA LEU A 8 -6.29 6.43 -13.63
C LEU A 8 -7.67 6.53 -12.99
N SER A 9 -8.05 5.62 -12.09
CA SER A 9 -9.31 5.72 -11.35
C SER A 9 -9.38 7.00 -10.52
N LYS A 10 -8.30 7.33 -9.80
CA LYS A 10 -8.20 8.56 -8.99
C LYS A 10 -8.19 9.81 -9.87
N PHE A 11 -7.45 9.77 -10.98
CA PHE A 11 -7.44 10.86 -11.96
C PHE A 11 -8.82 11.10 -12.57
N ASN A 12 -9.56 10.03 -12.92
CA ASN A 12 -10.89 10.11 -13.51
C ASN A 12 -11.94 10.64 -12.53
N ALA A 13 -11.74 10.47 -11.22
CA ALA A 13 -12.60 11.02 -10.18
C ALA A 13 -12.44 12.55 -9.99
N LEU A 14 -11.39 13.17 -10.55
CA LEU A 14 -11.18 14.62 -10.48
C LEU A 14 -12.20 15.40 -11.32
N LEU A 15 -12.44 16.66 -10.93
CA LEU A 15 -13.18 17.61 -11.74
C LEU A 15 -12.42 17.94 -13.04
N PRO A 16 -13.10 18.32 -14.13
CA PRO A 16 -12.45 18.63 -15.41
C PRO A 16 -11.35 19.69 -15.31
N GLU A 17 -11.54 20.72 -14.48
CA GLU A 17 -10.55 21.80 -14.28
C GLU A 17 -9.28 21.28 -13.61
N ASP A 18 -9.44 20.46 -12.56
CA ASP A 18 -8.33 19.83 -11.85
C ASP A 18 -7.57 18.84 -12.74
N LYS A 19 -8.29 18.10 -13.61
CA LYS A 19 -7.67 17.20 -14.59
C LYS A 19 -6.73 17.96 -15.52
N VAL A 20 -7.14 19.14 -16.00
CA VAL A 20 -6.29 19.96 -16.89
C VAL A 20 -5.05 20.43 -16.14
N GLN A 21 -5.17 20.90 -14.91
CA GLN A 21 -4.03 21.34 -14.09
C GLN A 21 -3.05 20.20 -13.81
N VAL A 22 -3.57 19.02 -13.46
CA VAL A 22 -2.76 17.82 -13.24
C VAL A 22 -2.02 17.41 -14.51
N LEU A 23 -2.68 17.43 -15.66
CA LEU A 23 -2.03 17.08 -16.94
C LEU A 23 -0.95 18.08 -17.33
N LEU A 24 -1.17 19.38 -17.13
CA LEU A 24 -0.15 20.41 -17.37
C LEU A 24 1.09 20.18 -16.49
N LYS A 25 0.88 19.98 -15.19
CA LYS A 25 1.98 19.69 -14.26
C LYS A 25 2.68 18.37 -14.59
N ALA A 26 1.96 17.34 -15.01
CA ALA A 26 2.54 16.08 -15.44
C ALA A 26 3.39 16.25 -16.72
N LEU A 27 2.97 17.11 -17.65
CA LEU A 27 3.76 17.43 -18.85
C LEU A 27 5.08 18.13 -18.50
N ASP A 28 5.07 19.07 -17.55
CA ASP A 28 6.29 19.72 -17.08
C ASP A 28 7.26 18.69 -16.46
N LEU A 29 6.75 17.78 -15.63
CA LEU A 29 7.54 16.69 -15.04
C LEU A 29 8.14 15.74 -16.09
N MET A 30 7.41 15.48 -17.18
CA MET A 30 7.93 14.68 -18.30
C MET A 30 9.04 15.43 -19.05
N ALA A 31 8.90 16.75 -19.25
CA ALA A 31 9.90 17.57 -19.93
C ALA A 31 11.23 17.64 -19.15
N GLU A 32 11.18 17.55 -17.81
CA GLU A 32 12.37 17.46 -16.96
C GLU A 32 13.14 16.12 -17.09
N GLY A 33 12.59 15.11 -17.79
CA GLY A 33 13.26 13.85 -18.08
C GLY A 33 13.49 12.93 -16.88
N LYS A 34 12.84 13.21 -15.74
CA LYS A 34 13.05 12.47 -14.48
C LYS A 34 12.26 11.16 -14.39
N PHE A 35 11.23 10.97 -15.22
CA PHE A 35 10.31 9.83 -15.10
C PHE A 35 10.16 9.07 -16.41
N LYS A 36 10.09 7.73 -16.30
CA LYS A 36 10.01 6.82 -17.45
C LYS A 36 8.56 6.59 -17.94
N ASN A 37 7.57 6.73 -17.06
CA ASN A 37 6.16 6.45 -17.35
C ASN A 37 5.27 7.70 -17.13
N LYS A 38 4.28 7.86 -18.01
CA LYS A 38 3.30 8.95 -17.96
C LYS A 38 2.45 8.89 -16.69
N VAL A 39 2.12 7.69 -16.25
CA VAL A 39 1.24 7.44 -15.10
C VAL A 39 1.92 7.88 -13.80
N ASP A 40 3.21 7.61 -13.64
CA ASP A 40 3.99 8.07 -12.48
C ASP A 40 3.99 9.60 -12.39
N CYS A 41 4.12 10.28 -13.53
CA CYS A 41 4.05 11.75 -13.58
C CYS A 41 2.68 12.27 -13.15
N ILE A 42 1.60 11.57 -13.51
CA ILE A 42 0.23 11.93 -13.11
C ILE A 42 0.07 11.74 -11.59
N SER A 43 0.52 10.61 -11.04
CA SER A 43 0.48 10.37 -9.60
C SER A 43 1.26 11.44 -8.82
N LEU A 44 2.45 11.80 -9.28
CA LEU A 44 3.27 12.86 -8.68
C LEU A 44 2.63 14.25 -8.83
N ALA A 45 2.04 14.54 -9.98
CA ALA A 45 1.33 15.79 -10.20
C ALA A 45 0.16 15.95 -9.23
N MET A 46 -0.59 14.85 -9.00
CA MET A 46 -1.70 14.76 -8.06
C MET A 46 -1.27 14.68 -6.58
N GLY A 47 -0.04 14.28 -6.29
CA GLY A 47 0.43 14.04 -4.92
C GLY A 47 -0.20 12.80 -4.28
N ILE A 48 -0.49 11.77 -5.06
CA ILE A 48 -1.06 10.50 -4.58
C ILE A 48 -0.03 9.36 -4.64
N PRO A 49 -0.15 8.33 -3.79
CA PRO A 49 0.71 7.15 -3.86
C PRO A 49 0.54 6.41 -5.20
N LEU A 50 1.54 5.59 -5.56
CA LEU A 50 1.50 4.79 -6.78
C LEU A 50 0.59 3.56 -6.63
N PHE A 51 0.45 3.05 -5.41
CA PHE A 51 -0.33 1.86 -5.10
C PHE A 51 -1.47 2.18 -4.13
N PRO A 52 -2.55 1.38 -4.16
CA PRO A 52 -3.61 1.48 -3.17
C PRO A 52 -3.08 1.34 -1.75
N GLN A 53 -3.58 2.18 -0.85
CA GLN A 53 -3.18 2.19 0.55
C GLN A 53 -4.21 1.48 1.43
N ILE A 54 -3.75 0.81 2.48
CA ILE A 54 -4.61 0.11 3.43
C ILE A 54 -5.31 1.14 4.31
N LYS A 55 -6.65 1.03 4.40
CA LYS A 55 -7.50 1.90 5.23
C LYS A 55 -7.99 1.24 6.50
N SER A 56 -8.25 -0.06 6.46
CA SER A 56 -8.71 -0.81 7.64
C SER A 56 -8.37 -2.29 7.56
N ILE A 57 -8.07 -2.89 8.71
CA ILE A 57 -7.99 -4.34 8.87
C ILE A 57 -9.39 -4.82 9.28
N ILE A 58 -9.97 -5.72 8.49
CA ILE A 58 -11.31 -6.28 8.70
C ILE A 58 -11.25 -7.48 9.63
N ASN A 59 -10.30 -8.38 9.39
CA ASN A 59 -10.17 -9.63 10.13
C ASN A 59 -8.73 -10.15 10.10
N ILE A 60 -8.33 -10.87 11.15
CA ILE A 60 -7.04 -11.55 11.26
C ILE A 60 -7.30 -13.01 11.65
N GLU A 61 -7.06 -13.93 10.72
CA GLU A 61 -7.25 -15.37 10.89
C GLU A 61 -5.93 -16.11 10.67
N GLY A 62 -5.26 -16.48 11.77
CA GLY A 62 -3.90 -17.00 11.70
C GLY A 62 -2.98 -15.96 11.08
N TYR A 63 -2.19 -16.36 10.08
CA TYR A 63 -1.32 -15.45 9.33
C TYR A 63 -1.95 -14.91 8.05
N LYS A 64 -3.29 -14.89 7.99
CA LYS A 64 -4.05 -14.24 6.92
C LYS A 64 -4.74 -13.00 7.48
N MET A 65 -4.71 -11.91 6.71
CA MET A 65 -5.46 -10.69 7.06
C MET A 65 -6.37 -10.29 5.92
N THR A 66 -7.62 -10.01 6.24
CA THR A 66 -8.54 -9.34 5.33
C THR A 66 -8.43 -7.85 5.58
N VAL A 67 -8.09 -7.09 4.55
CA VAL A 67 -7.91 -5.63 4.63
C VAL A 67 -8.77 -4.93 3.57
N ARG A 68 -9.11 -3.68 3.84
CA ARG A 68 -9.74 -2.78 2.87
C ARG A 68 -8.76 -1.72 2.43
N PHE A 69 -8.62 -1.55 1.12
CA PHE A 69 -7.80 -0.52 0.50
C PHE A 69 -8.60 0.77 0.24
N ASP A 70 -7.91 1.86 -0.02
CA ASP A 70 -8.47 3.18 -0.29
C ASP A 70 -9.17 3.30 -1.67
N ASN A 71 -9.03 2.27 -2.51
CA ASN A 71 -9.82 2.06 -3.70
C ASN A 71 -11.13 1.28 -3.42
N GLN A 72 -11.46 1.04 -2.15
CA GLN A 72 -12.63 0.28 -1.68
C GLN A 72 -12.56 -1.24 -1.93
N GLU A 73 -11.45 -1.75 -2.46
CA GLU A 73 -11.28 -3.20 -2.58
C GLU A 73 -11.02 -3.85 -1.23
N GLU A 74 -11.68 -4.98 -1.00
CA GLU A 74 -11.37 -5.88 0.12
C GLU A 74 -10.55 -7.05 -0.39
N ARG A 75 -9.37 -7.23 0.20
CA ARG A 75 -8.44 -8.26 -0.24
C ARG A 75 -7.89 -9.02 0.95
N ILE A 76 -7.57 -10.28 0.72
CA ILE A 76 -6.99 -11.20 1.69
C ILE A 76 -5.49 -11.28 1.40
N ILE A 77 -4.69 -11.01 2.41
CA ILE A 77 -3.23 -11.07 2.40
C ILE A 77 -2.82 -12.33 3.15
N ASP A 78 -2.09 -13.24 2.49
CA ASP A 78 -1.49 -14.41 3.13
C ASP A 78 0.00 -14.16 3.40
N PHE A 79 0.35 -13.96 4.66
CA PHE A 79 1.72 -13.65 5.04
C PHE A 79 2.65 -14.86 4.95
N LEU A 80 2.12 -16.08 4.93
CA LEU A 80 2.93 -17.28 4.70
C LEU A 80 3.46 -17.27 3.27
N GLU A 81 2.62 -16.93 2.30
CA GLU A 81 2.97 -16.87 0.88
C GLU A 81 3.91 -15.68 0.59
N ILE A 82 3.62 -14.49 1.13
CA ILE A 82 4.43 -13.27 0.88
C ILE A 82 5.85 -13.39 1.44
N LEU A 83 6.02 -14.12 2.54
CA LEU A 83 7.29 -14.21 3.26
C LEU A 83 8.02 -15.53 3.03
N GLU A 84 7.50 -16.45 2.21
CA GLU A 84 8.10 -17.77 1.99
C GLU A 84 9.57 -17.66 1.53
N ASP A 85 9.84 -16.77 0.57
CA ASP A 85 11.20 -16.56 0.04
C ASP A 85 12.04 -15.55 0.85
N LYS A 86 11.46 -14.91 1.87
CA LYS A 86 12.08 -13.82 2.64
C LYS A 86 12.50 -14.27 4.05
N LYS A 87 13.38 -15.27 4.11
CA LYS A 87 13.79 -15.99 5.34
C LYS A 87 13.99 -15.14 6.62
N PRO A 88 14.79 -14.05 6.63
CA PRO A 88 14.97 -13.28 7.87
C PRO A 88 13.67 -12.57 8.32
N PHE A 89 12.84 -12.14 7.37
CA PHE A 89 11.56 -11.49 7.66
C PHE A 89 10.48 -12.49 8.05
N HIS A 90 10.52 -13.68 7.45
CA HIS A 90 9.68 -14.81 7.81
C HIS A 90 9.85 -15.16 9.29
N GLU A 91 11.09 -15.32 9.75
CA GLU A 91 11.37 -15.68 11.15
C GLU A 91 10.98 -14.57 12.13
N LEU A 92 11.23 -13.31 11.80
CA LEU A 92 10.91 -12.16 12.66
C LEU A 92 9.40 -11.96 12.82
N LEU A 93 8.65 -12.04 11.72
CA LEU A 93 7.22 -11.72 11.71
C LEU A 93 6.35 -12.93 12.05
N LEU A 94 6.69 -14.10 11.54
CA LEU A 94 5.89 -15.31 11.69
C LEU A 94 6.32 -16.17 12.89
N GLY A 95 7.52 -15.92 13.44
CA GLY A 95 8.04 -16.65 14.60
C GLY A 95 7.30 -16.41 15.92
N ASP A 96 6.58 -15.28 16.05
CA ASP A 96 5.78 -14.96 17.24
C ASP A 96 4.40 -14.41 16.84
N TYR A 97 3.39 -15.28 16.89
CA TYR A 97 2.02 -14.92 16.54
C TYR A 97 1.42 -13.83 17.44
N LYS A 98 1.87 -13.70 18.70
CA LYS A 98 1.38 -12.63 19.57
C LYS A 98 1.84 -11.28 19.04
N LYS A 99 3.12 -11.19 18.67
CA LYS A 99 3.67 -9.96 18.08
C LYS A 99 3.05 -9.65 16.72
N PHE A 100 2.84 -10.68 15.89
CA PHE A 100 2.16 -10.55 14.60
C PHE A 100 0.77 -9.90 14.71
N LYS A 101 0.02 -10.21 15.77
CA LYS A 101 -1.31 -9.65 15.99
C LYS A 101 -1.33 -8.18 16.40
N GLU A 102 -0.22 -7.64 16.86
CA GLU A 102 -0.06 -6.22 17.22
C GLU A 102 0.26 -5.36 15.98
N VAL A 103 -0.22 -5.80 14.80
CA VAL A 103 -0.13 -5.04 13.56
C VAL A 103 -0.95 -3.76 13.66
N GLU A 104 -0.41 -2.68 13.11
CA GLU A 104 -1.06 -1.38 12.99
C GLU A 104 -1.02 -0.89 11.55
N ILE A 105 -1.89 0.07 11.23
CA ILE A 105 -1.87 0.76 9.94
C ILE A 105 -1.14 2.08 10.13
N ILE A 106 0.06 2.20 9.57
CA ILE A 106 0.87 3.43 9.62
C ILE A 106 1.10 3.89 8.19
N ASP A 107 0.83 5.17 7.91
CA ASP A 107 1.02 5.79 6.58
C ASP A 107 0.42 5.01 5.39
N GLY A 108 -0.69 4.31 5.65
CA GLY A 108 -1.40 3.55 4.62
C GLY A 108 -0.81 2.17 4.34
N THR A 109 0.03 1.65 5.22
CA THR A 109 0.55 0.27 5.16
C THR A 109 0.47 -0.47 6.49
N LEU A 110 0.74 -1.78 6.48
CA LEU A 110 0.84 -2.61 7.69
C LEU A 110 2.23 -2.50 8.30
N ALA A 111 2.27 -2.17 9.59
CA ALA A 111 3.48 -2.01 10.38
C ALA A 111 3.36 -2.72 11.73
N TRP A 112 4.50 -3.14 12.29
CA TRP A 112 4.60 -3.80 13.58
C TRP A 112 5.54 -3.01 14.48
N LEU A 113 4.99 -2.13 15.31
CA LEU A 113 5.77 -1.24 16.19
C LEU A 113 6.58 -1.99 17.26
N ASN A 114 6.30 -3.28 17.45
CA ASN A 114 6.95 -4.20 18.38
C ASN A 114 7.97 -5.15 17.72
N ILE A 115 8.10 -5.10 16.39
CA ILE A 115 9.03 -5.91 15.60
C ILE A 115 9.89 -4.96 14.78
N GLY A 116 11.21 -5.05 14.92
CA GLY A 116 12.11 -4.11 14.26
C GLY A 116 13.53 -4.26 14.74
N SER A 117 14.36 -3.27 14.44
CA SER A 117 15.76 -3.22 14.84
C SER A 117 16.11 -1.87 15.42
N TRP A 118 16.97 -1.89 16.43
CA TRP A 118 17.59 -0.69 16.95
C TRP A 118 18.76 -0.29 16.07
N SER A 119 18.77 0.96 15.63
CA SER A 119 19.86 1.59 14.90
C SER A 119 20.32 2.86 15.63
N LYS A 120 21.41 3.47 15.14
CA LYS A 120 21.85 4.78 15.63
C LYS A 120 21.68 5.81 14.53
N ASP A 121 21.08 6.94 14.88
CA ASP A 121 21.01 8.09 13.98
C ASP A 121 22.39 8.74 13.78
N ILE A 122 22.44 9.76 12.93
CA ILE A 122 23.67 10.54 12.66
C ILE A 122 24.24 11.24 13.90
N ASN A 123 23.45 11.38 14.96
CA ASN A 123 23.84 12.02 16.23
C ASN A 123 24.23 10.98 17.30
N GLY A 124 24.12 9.68 17.00
CA GLY A 124 24.40 8.58 17.92
C GLY A 124 23.24 8.21 18.86
N ASN A 125 22.05 8.78 18.68
CA ASN A 125 20.86 8.42 19.44
C ASN A 125 20.32 7.07 18.97
N GLU A 126 19.82 6.25 19.90
CA GLU A 126 19.13 5.01 19.56
C GLU A 126 17.76 5.32 18.94
N VAL A 127 17.53 4.78 17.74
CA VAL A 127 16.27 4.87 17.02
C VAL A 127 15.77 3.44 16.78
N PHE A 128 14.48 3.24 17.00
CA PHE A 128 13.83 1.97 16.70
C PHE A 128 13.18 2.05 15.32
N ASP A 129 13.73 1.30 14.38
CA ASP A 129 13.16 1.15 13.04
C ASP A 129 12.20 -0.04 13.09
N TYR A 130 10.91 0.26 13.22
CA TYR A 130 9.86 -0.75 13.19
C TYR A 130 9.73 -1.34 11.79
N TYR A 131 9.21 -2.56 11.73
CA TYR A 131 9.01 -3.26 10.49
C TYR A 131 7.69 -2.86 9.84
N ASP A 132 7.74 -2.47 8.57
CA ASP A 132 6.60 -2.25 7.71
C ASP A 132 6.77 -3.02 6.39
N ILE A 133 5.68 -3.17 5.64
CA ILE A 133 5.70 -3.81 4.32
C ILE A 133 5.21 -2.81 3.29
N ASP A 134 5.84 -2.75 2.13
CA ASP A 134 5.41 -1.85 1.05
C ASP A 134 3.94 -2.12 0.62
N PRO A 135 3.07 -1.10 0.53
CA PRO A 135 1.69 -1.25 0.07
C PRO A 135 1.54 -1.92 -1.29
N GLY A 136 2.47 -1.65 -2.23
CA GLY A 136 2.47 -2.27 -3.55
C GLY A 136 2.71 -3.77 -3.44
N LEU A 137 3.69 -4.19 -2.63
CA LEU A 137 3.92 -5.61 -2.35
C LEU A 137 2.69 -6.29 -1.74
N LEU A 138 2.05 -5.66 -0.75
CA LEU A 138 0.83 -6.19 -0.12
C LEU A 138 -0.32 -6.30 -1.13
N TYR A 139 -0.51 -5.30 -1.97
CA TYR A 139 -1.58 -5.30 -2.96
C TYR A 139 -1.37 -6.37 -4.03
N GLU A 140 -0.18 -6.46 -4.60
CA GLU A 140 0.16 -7.41 -5.67
C GLU A 140 0.06 -8.87 -5.21
N ASN A 141 0.34 -9.13 -3.93
CA ASN A 141 0.31 -10.47 -3.34
C ASN A 141 -0.93 -10.72 -2.49
N SER A 142 -2.04 -10.05 -2.81
CA SER A 142 -3.33 -10.27 -2.15
C SER A 142 -4.39 -10.76 -3.12
N ALA A 143 -5.38 -11.49 -2.62
CA ALA A 143 -6.50 -12.01 -3.40
C ALA A 143 -7.79 -11.25 -3.09
N PRO A 144 -8.68 -10.97 -4.06
CA PRO A 144 -9.99 -10.39 -3.78
C PRO A 144 -10.77 -11.24 -2.75
N SER A 145 -11.30 -10.59 -1.72
CA SER A 145 -12.25 -11.23 -0.80
C SER A 145 -13.56 -11.47 -1.55
N ALA A 146 -14.12 -12.69 -1.45
CA ALA A 146 -15.39 -13.05 -2.08
C ALA A 146 -16.61 -12.22 -1.60
N GLY A 147 -16.41 -11.28 -0.67
CA GLY A 147 -17.41 -10.31 -0.21
C GLY A 147 -17.65 -9.10 -1.12
N ALA A 148 -16.88 -8.90 -2.19
CA ALA A 148 -17.01 -7.76 -3.12
C ALA A 148 -18.16 -7.88 -4.13
N ALA A 149 -19.31 -8.45 -3.72
CA ALA A 149 -20.50 -8.57 -4.55
C ALA A 149 -21.73 -7.97 -3.84
N VAL A 150 -21.70 -6.71 -3.45
CA VAL A 150 -22.94 -5.95 -3.23
C VAL A 150 -22.73 -4.47 -3.52
N GLY A 151 -23.28 -3.97 -4.62
CA GLY A 151 -23.31 -2.54 -4.91
C GLY A 151 -23.45 -2.19 -6.38
N GLY A 152 -24.58 -2.55 -7.00
CA GLY A 152 -24.90 -2.05 -8.34
C GLY A 152 -26.22 -2.58 -8.89
N GLY A 153 -27.31 -1.86 -8.63
CA GLY A 153 -28.59 -2.05 -9.32
C GLY A 153 -29.83 -1.79 -8.46
N GLU A 154 -30.12 -0.51 -8.21
CA GLU A 154 -31.45 -0.02 -7.80
C GLU A 154 -32.48 -0.12 -8.94
N VAL A 155 -33.76 -0.01 -8.51
CA VAL A 155 -35.06 0.18 -9.19
C VAL A 155 -35.73 -0.99 -9.91
#